data_AF-A0A9P8F1Q0-F1
#
_entry.id   AF-A0A9P8F1Q0-F1
#
_cell.length_a   1.000
_cell.length_b   1.000
_cell.length_c   1.000
_cell.angle_alpha   90.00
_cell.angle_beta   90.00
_cell.angle_gamma   90.00
#
_symmetry.space_group_name_H-M   'P 1'
#
loop_
_entity.id
_entity.type
_entity.pdbx_description
1 polymer ?
#
loop_
_entity_poly.entity_id
_entity_poly.type
_entity_poly.pdbx_seq_one_letter_code
_entity_poly.pdbx_strand_id
1 'polypeptide(L)'
;MAQRKLQQEIDKTFKRVAEGVQAFEGIYDKLQQSTNPSQKEKLEDNLKKEIKKLQRSRDQIKAWAAQNDIKDKKPLLDQRKLIETV
;
A
#
# COMPACT_ATOMS: atom_id res chain seq x y z
N MET A 1 -4.28 -18.69 -19.39
CA MET A 1 -4.28 -17.23 -19.69
C MET A 1 -4.77 -16.39 -18.50
N ALA A 2 -5.94 -16.68 -17.93
CA ALA A 2 -6.51 -15.92 -16.80
C ALA A 2 -5.61 -15.92 -15.54
N GLN A 3 -5.11 -17.08 -15.11
CA GLN A 3 -4.24 -17.18 -13.92
C GLN A 3 -2.92 -16.40 -14.08
N ARG A 4 -2.33 -16.41 -15.28
CA ARG A 4 -1.11 -15.63 -15.58
C ARG A 4 -1.38 -14.12 -15.56
N LYS A 5 -2.56 -13.69 -16.02
CA LYS A 5 -2.99 -12.28 -15.97
C LYS A 5 -3.19 -11.83 -14.52
N LEU A 6 -3.86 -12.65 -13.70
CA LEU A 6 -4.05 -12.38 -12.28
C LEU A 6 -2.71 -12.26 -11.55
N GLN A 7 -1.77 -13.17 -11.80
CA GLN A 7 -0.44 -13.09 -11.18
C GLN A 7 0.29 -11.78 -11.54
N GLN A 8 0.23 -11.36 -12.81
CA GLN A 8 0.82 -10.08 -13.22
C GLN A 8 0.16 -8.88 -12.55
N GLU A 9 -1.15 -8.93 -12.30
CA GLU A 9 -1.86 -7.89 -11.55
C GLU A 9 -1.43 -7.87 -10.08
N ILE A 10 -1.25 -9.04 -9.46
CA ILE A 10 -0.73 -9.18 -8.10
C ILE A 10 0.67 -8.57 -7.99
N ASP A 11 1.58 -8.95 -8.89
CA ASP A 11 2.97 -8.46 -8.87
C ASP A 11 3.04 -6.93 -9.05
N LYS A 12 2.21 -6.38 -9.95
CA LYS A 12 2.08 -4.92 -10.13
C LYS A 12 1.55 -4.22 -8.88
N THR A 13 0.55 -4.81 -8.21
CA THR A 13 0.02 -4.27 -6.97
C THR A 13 1.06 -4.32 -5.86
N PHE A 14 1.83 -5.40 -5.74
CA PHE A 14 2.92 -5.49 -4.75
C PHE A 14 3.97 -4.40 -4.95
N LYS A 15 4.37 -4.15 -6.21
CA LYS A 15 5.27 -3.04 -6.52
C LYS A 15 4.70 -1.69 -6.10
N ARG A 16 3.41 -1.43 -6.40
CA ARG A 16 2.73 -0.19 -5.98
C ARG A 16 2.65 -0.04 -4.47
N VAL A 17 2.45 -1.13 -3.73
CA VAL A 17 2.43 -1.08 -2.27
C VAL A 17 3.82 -0.74 -1.74
N ALA A 18 4.88 -1.37 -2.26
CA ALA A 18 6.25 -1.05 -1.84
C ALA A 18 6.60 0.43 -2.08
N GLU A 19 6.28 0.95 -3.27
CA GLU A 19 6.46 2.37 -3.60
C GLU A 19 5.60 3.29 -2.70
N GLY A 20 4.35 2.91 -2.43
CA GLY A 20 3.44 3.68 -1.58
C GLY A 20 3.86 3.71 -0.11
N VAL A 21 4.39 2.60 0.43
CA VAL A 21 4.92 2.52 1.79
C VAL A 21 6.13 3.44 1.93
N GLN A 22 7.08 3.35 1.00
CA GLN A 22 8.26 4.23 1.00
C GLN A 22 7.86 5.71 0.88
N ALA A 23 6.86 6.02 0.05
CA ALA A 23 6.34 7.38 -0.07
C ALA A 23 5.66 7.86 1.22
N PHE A 24 4.87 7.00 1.87
CA PHE A 24 4.20 7.30 3.13
C PHE A 24 5.23 7.61 4.24
N GLU A 25 6.20 6.72 4.44
CA GLU A 25 7.31 6.92 5.40
C GLU A 25 8.07 8.21 5.13
N GLY A 26 8.44 8.47 3.86
CA GLY A 26 9.14 9.70 3.48
C GLY A 26 8.33 10.98 3.66
N ILE A 27 6.99 10.94 3.55
CA ILE A 27 6.12 12.08 3.86
C ILE A 27 6.02 12.25 5.38
N TYR A 28 5.88 11.15 6.12
CA TYR A 28 5.80 11.15 7.57
C TYR A 28 7.06 11.74 8.22
N ASP A 29 8.25 11.32 7.78
CA ASP A 29 9.52 11.86 8.26
C ASP A 29 9.63 13.37 8.01
N LYS A 30 9.24 13.83 6.82
CA LYS A 30 9.20 15.26 6.49
C LYS A 30 8.20 16.03 7.35
N LEU A 31 7.07 15.42 7.69
CA LEU A 31 6.06 16.03 8.57
C LEU A 31 6.62 16.22 9.99
N GLN A 32 7.33 15.22 10.51
CA GLN A 32 7.97 15.29 11.84
C GLN A 32 9.06 16.35 11.91
N GLN A 33 9.82 16.52 10.83
CA GLN A 33 10.91 17.51 10.76
C GLN A 33 10.43 18.93 10.44
N SER A 34 9.23 19.07 9.86
CA SER A 34 8.70 20.38 9.49
C SER A 34 8.33 21.19 10.72
N THR A 35 8.69 22.48 10.73
CA THR A 35 8.28 23.45 11.76
C THR A 35 7.29 24.48 11.21
N ASN A 36 7.05 24.49 9.90
CA ASN A 36 6.16 25.44 9.24
C ASN A 36 4.70 24.91 9.22
N PRO A 37 3.73 25.63 9.82
CA PRO A 37 2.34 25.17 9.91
C PRO A 37 1.67 24.87 8.56
N SER A 38 1.87 25.73 7.55
CA SER A 38 1.27 25.53 6.22
C SER A 38 1.87 24.32 5.49
N GLN A 39 3.17 24.05 5.69
CA GLN A 39 3.81 22.85 5.15
C GLN A 39 3.34 21.59 5.86
N LYS A 40 3.11 21.65 7.19
CA LYS A 40 2.55 20.53 7.94
C LYS A 40 1.18 20.12 7.41
N GLU A 41 0.27 21.07 7.26
CA GLU A 41 -1.09 20.80 6.75
C GLU A 41 -1.05 20.15 5.35
N LYS A 42 -0.19 20.66 4.45
CA LYS A 42 0.00 20.07 3.13
C LYS A 42 0.58 18.66 3.19
N LEU A 43 1.52 18.39 4.09
CA LEU A 43 2.13 17.08 4.27
C LEU A 43 1.13 16.10 4.90
N GLU A 44 0.30 16.51 5.86
CA GLU A 44 -0.79 15.74 6.43
C GLU A 44 -1.82 15.33 5.36
N ASP A 45 -2.20 16.26 4.48
CA ASP A 45 -3.09 15.98 3.36
C ASP A 45 -2.50 14.95 2.37
N ASN A 46 -1.20 15.06 2.09
CA ASN A 46 -0.50 14.11 1.23
C ASN A 46 -0.41 12.74 1.91
N LEU A 47 -0.10 12.69 3.20
CA LEU A 47 -0.05 11.47 4.00
C LEU A 47 -1.42 10.78 4.02
N LYS A 48 -2.50 11.54 4.21
CA LYS A 48 -3.90 11.07 4.17
C LYS A 48 -4.31 10.53 2.80
N LYS A 49 -3.79 11.12 1.72
CA LYS A 49 -4.01 10.59 0.36
C LYS A 49 -3.26 9.28 0.14
N GLU A 50 -2.03 9.19 0.64
CA GLU A 50 -1.18 8.01 0.44
C GLU A 50 -1.69 6.81 1.24
N ILE A 51 -2.07 6.99 2.51
CA ILE A 51 -2.65 5.90 3.31
C ILE A 51 -3.94 5.36 2.68
N LYS A 52 -4.77 6.22 2.08
CA LYS A 52 -6.00 5.77 1.37
C LYS A 52 -5.67 4.90 0.15
N LYS A 53 -4.57 5.15 -0.57
CA LYS A 53 -4.14 4.30 -1.69
C LYS A 53 -3.64 2.95 -1.20
N LEU A 54 -2.86 2.95 -0.11
CA LEU A 54 -2.39 1.73 0.54
C LEU A 54 -3.58 0.89 1.05
N GLN A 55 -4.55 1.50 1.72
CA GLN A 55 -5.78 0.83 2.17
C GLN A 55 -6.57 0.20 1.02
N ARG A 56 -6.73 0.89 -0.12
CA ARG A 56 -7.37 0.30 -1.31
C ARG A 56 -6.61 -0.91 -1.84
N SER A 57 -5.28 -0.84 -1.86
CA SER A 57 -4.44 -1.98 -2.26
C SER A 57 -4.57 -3.13 -1.27
N ARG A 58 -4.65 -2.85 0.03
CA ARG A 58 -4.89 -3.84 1.08
C ARG A 58 -6.23 -4.56 0.89
N ASP A 59 -7.29 -3.84 0.56
CA ASP A 59 -8.61 -4.45 0.33
C ASP A 59 -8.64 -5.29 -0.95
N GLN A 60 -7.94 -4.85 -2.01
CA GLN A 60 -7.73 -5.66 -3.22
C GLN A 60 -6.96 -6.95 -2.90
N ILE A 61 -5.88 -6.86 -2.12
CA ILE A 61 -5.09 -8.02 -1.68
C ILE A 61 -5.92 -8.95 -0.80
N LYS A 62 -6.76 -8.42 0.09
CA LYS A 62 -7.71 -9.20 0.89
C LYS A 62 -8.70 -9.96 0.02
N ALA A 63 -9.23 -9.32 -1.03
CA ALA A 63 -10.14 -9.96 -1.98
C ALA A 63 -9.45 -11.12 -2.71
N TRP A 64 -8.21 -10.93 -3.19
CA TRP A 64 -7.41 -12.00 -3.80
C TRP A 64 -7.12 -13.14 -2.83
N ALA A 65 -6.73 -12.84 -1.60
CA ALA A 65 -6.48 -13.87 -0.58
C ALA A 65 -7.74 -14.71 -0.25
N ALA A 66 -8.94 -14.16 -0.46
CA ALA A 66 -10.20 -14.89 -0.31
C ALA A 66 -10.54 -15.79 -1.51
N GLN A 67 -9.91 -15.61 -2.68
CA GLN A 67 -10.11 -16.48 -3.83
C GLN A 67 -9.46 -17.86 -3.61
N ASN A 68 -10.08 -18.91 -4.18
CA ASN A 68 -9.64 -20.31 -3.99
C ASN A 68 -8.67 -20.80 -5.08
N ASP A 69 -8.54 -20.07 -6.18
CA ASP A 69 -7.64 -20.35 -7.30
C ASP A 69 -6.19 -19.89 -7.05
N ILE A 70 -5.96 -19.09 -6.00
CA ILE A 70 -4.62 -18.71 -5.54
C ILE A 70 -4.08 -19.78 -4.60
N LYS A 71 -3.07 -20.52 -5.08
CA LYS A 71 -2.42 -21.61 -4.34
C LYS A 71 -1.54 -21.10 -3.19
N ASP A 72 -0.73 -20.08 -3.43
CA ASP A 72 0.13 -19.49 -2.41
C ASP A 72 -0.42 -18.12 -1.97
N LYS A 73 -0.99 -18.10 -0.78
CA LYS A 73 -1.58 -16.89 -0.17
C LYS A 73 -0.60 -16.14 0.72
N LYS A 74 0.56 -16.72 1.03
CA LYS A 74 1.50 -16.14 1.98
C LYS A 74 1.99 -14.74 1.55
N PRO A 75 2.40 -14.50 0.29
CA PRO A 75 2.82 -13.17 -0.15
C PRO A 75 1.71 -12.12 -0.03
N LEU A 76 0.45 -12.51 -0.27
CA LEU A 76 -0.71 -11.61 -0.13
C LEU A 76 -0.91 -11.22 1.33
N LEU A 77 -0.80 -12.17 2.26
CA LEU A 77 -0.94 -11.90 3.69
C LEU A 77 0.20 -11.02 4.23
N ASP A 78 1.43 -11.26 3.77
CA ASP A 78 2.60 -10.47 4.16
C ASP A 78 2.46 -9.02 3.67
N GLN A 79 2.07 -8.82 2.40
CA GLN A 79 1.87 -7.49 1.85
C GLN A 79 0.70 -6.74 2.53
N ARG A 80 -0.37 -7.47 2.89
CA ARG A 80 -1.49 -6.92 3.66
C ARG A 80 -1.02 -6.46 5.05
N LYS A 81 -0.22 -7.28 5.73
CA LYS A 81 0.31 -6.93 7.05
C LYS A 81 1.21 -5.71 6.99
N LEU A 82 2.05 -5.61 5.96
CA LEU A 82 2.90 -4.43 5.74
C LEU A 82 2.09 -3.13 5.67
N ILE A 83 0.95 -3.15 4.96
CA ILE A 83 0.05 -1.98 4.88
C ILE A 83 -0.65 -1.68 6.21
N GLU A 84 -0.91 -2.70 7.02
CA GLU A 84 -1.57 -2.53 8.33
C GLU A 84 -0.61 -2.01 9.41
N THR A 85 0.70 -2.04 9.16
CA THR A 85 1.74 -1.60 10.10
C THR A 85 2.29 -0.19 9.84
N VAL A 86 1.90 0.45 8.74
CA VAL A 86 2.26 1.84 8.42
C VAL A 86 1.30 2.85 9.04
#